data_AF-A0A9W9YMW4-F1
#
_entry.id   AF-A0A9W9YMW4-F1
#
_cell.length_a   1.000
_cell.length_b   1.000
_cell.length_c   1.000
_cell.angle_alpha   90.00
_cell.angle_beta   90.00
_cell.angle_gamma   90.00
#
_symmetry.space_group_name_H-M   'P 1'
#
loop_
_entity.id
_entity.type
_entity.pdbx_description
1 polymer ?
#
loop_
_entity_poly.entity_id
_entity_poly.type
_entity_poly.pdbx_seq_one_letter_code
_entity_poly.pdbx_strand_id
1 'polypeptide(L)'
;MTNQNENIQSGTHPSTPGGRTRPPTHLVKGKSNLPVRTAVKRRHETMVAASVIHGGSENYPKPALDGIFDTLNKRCKLDSMQQYVLSNETLTDKVVSTVYKKNVSSFEKSSTNVKRSIATFYSSGIMGKRKYQAVRLALSMKKSNRKNKNRSSVCIMPKCPIPKLLTYNNLVHEINKIEIGNVFSVEEYFQDATEDDLVRGCFRKLEEFLPRLAQFYLRKDRKESLKWFGYPQGTLLVALGGDGCPFGKMKVRALF
;
A
#
# COMPACT_ATOMS: atom_id res chain seq x y z
N MET A 1 76.22 -52.28 -11.48
CA MET A 1 74.76 -52.04 -11.55
C MET A 1 74.49 -50.70 -10.89
N THR A 2 73.84 -49.84 -11.65
CA THR A 2 73.69 -48.39 -11.49
C THR A 2 72.60 -48.07 -10.46
N ASN A 3 72.91 -47.29 -9.42
CA ASN A 3 71.90 -46.63 -8.60
C ASN A 3 71.72 -45.20 -9.12
N GLN A 4 70.53 -44.92 -9.66
CA GLN A 4 70.13 -43.61 -10.13
C GLN A 4 69.66 -42.77 -8.93
N ASN A 5 70.33 -41.63 -8.72
CA ASN A 5 69.85 -40.54 -7.86
C ASN A 5 68.79 -39.76 -8.65
N GLU A 6 67.52 -39.85 -8.26
CA GLU A 6 66.48 -38.95 -8.72
C GLU A 6 66.48 -37.67 -7.86
N ASN A 7 66.81 -36.58 -8.55
CA ASN A 7 66.88 -35.22 -8.06
C ASN A 7 65.45 -34.64 -8.01
N ILE A 8 64.86 -34.54 -6.81
CA ILE A 8 63.56 -33.91 -6.61
C ILE A 8 63.77 -32.39 -6.65
N GLN A 9 63.43 -31.78 -7.79
CA GLN A 9 63.32 -30.33 -7.93
C GLN A 9 62.26 -29.78 -6.96
N SER A 10 62.70 -28.95 -6.03
CA SER A 10 61.87 -28.13 -5.16
C SER A 10 61.04 -27.15 -5.99
N GLY A 11 59.74 -27.42 -6.12
CA GLY A 11 58.79 -26.52 -6.76
C GLY A 11 58.71 -25.20 -6.01
N THR A 12 59.00 -24.11 -6.72
CA THR A 12 58.76 -22.73 -6.30
C THR A 12 57.31 -22.53 -5.92
N HIS A 13 57.05 -22.25 -4.64
CA HIS A 13 55.78 -21.71 -4.16
C HIS A 13 55.48 -20.38 -4.88
N PRO A 14 54.28 -20.18 -5.44
CA PRO A 14 53.89 -18.88 -5.95
C PRO A 14 53.81 -17.89 -4.77
N SER A 15 54.56 -16.81 -4.90
CA SER A 15 54.67 -15.72 -3.95
C SER A 15 53.30 -15.11 -3.63
N THR A 16 53.10 -14.79 -2.35
CA THR A 16 51.96 -14.03 -1.82
C THR A 16 51.76 -12.76 -2.67
N PRO A 17 50.55 -12.47 -3.17
CA PRO A 17 50.33 -11.28 -3.99
C PRO A 17 50.67 -10.04 -3.16
N GLY A 18 51.67 -9.28 -3.61
CA GLY A 18 52.04 -8.00 -2.99
C GLY A 18 50.80 -7.14 -2.76
N GLY A 19 50.69 -6.58 -1.56
CA GLY A 19 49.53 -5.83 -1.09
C GLY A 19 49.17 -4.71 -2.07
N ARG A 20 48.01 -4.85 -2.72
CA ARG A 20 47.50 -3.81 -3.63
C ARG A 20 47.09 -2.60 -2.79
N THR A 21 47.75 -1.46 -3.01
CA THR A 21 47.56 -0.20 -2.25
C THR A 21 46.27 0.55 -2.58
N ARG A 22 45.52 0.14 -3.61
CA ARG A 22 44.18 0.67 -3.92
C ARG A 22 43.19 -0.48 -4.10
N PRO A 23 41.95 -0.37 -3.58
CA PRO A 23 40.95 -1.40 -3.76
C PRO A 23 40.72 -1.60 -5.26
N PRO A 24 40.94 -2.82 -5.78
CA PRO A 24 40.97 -3.04 -7.22
C PRO A 24 39.60 -2.81 -7.85
N THR A 25 38.51 -2.92 -7.10
CA THR A 25 37.15 -2.69 -7.58
C THR A 25 36.44 -1.75 -6.61
N HIS A 26 35.99 -0.60 -7.11
CA HIS A 26 35.18 0.35 -6.36
C HIS A 26 33.99 0.79 -7.20
N LEU A 27 32.79 0.78 -6.62
CA LEU A 27 31.57 1.18 -7.32
C LEU A 27 31.27 2.66 -7.05
N VAL A 28 31.06 3.42 -8.12
CA VAL A 28 30.56 4.81 -8.08
C VAL A 28 29.22 4.83 -8.77
N LYS A 29 28.14 5.16 -8.04
CA LYS A 29 26.75 5.11 -8.54
C LYS A 29 26.42 3.77 -9.23
N GLY A 30 26.75 2.67 -8.56
CA GLY A 30 26.50 1.31 -9.06
C GLY A 30 27.36 0.88 -10.25
N LYS A 31 28.36 1.67 -10.68
CA LYS A 31 29.25 1.35 -11.81
C LYS A 31 30.70 1.21 -11.34
N SER A 32 31.43 0.26 -11.94
CA SER A 32 32.86 0.09 -11.68
C SER A 32 33.63 1.35 -12.08
N ASN A 33 34.56 1.77 -11.23
CA ASN A 33 35.52 2.84 -11.51
C ASN A 33 36.66 2.42 -12.48
N LEU A 34 36.68 1.17 -12.91
CA LEU A 34 37.71 0.63 -13.81
C LEU A 34 37.41 0.90 -15.29
N PRO A 35 38.45 0.84 -16.16
CA PRO A 35 38.24 0.78 -17.60
C PRO A 35 37.29 -0.36 -17.97
N VAL A 36 36.40 -0.11 -18.95
CA VAL A 36 35.31 -1.02 -19.32
C VAL A 36 35.83 -2.43 -19.62
N ARG A 37 36.91 -2.54 -20.41
CA ARG A 37 37.53 -3.84 -20.77
C ARG A 37 37.98 -4.61 -19.52
N THR A 38 38.64 -3.95 -18.58
CA THR A 38 39.09 -4.57 -17.33
C THR A 38 37.92 -4.97 -16.44
N ALA A 39 36.89 -4.13 -16.33
CA ALA A 39 35.70 -4.42 -15.55
C ALA A 39 34.93 -5.62 -16.12
N VAL A 40 34.81 -5.72 -17.45
CA VAL A 40 34.19 -6.86 -18.15
C VAL A 40 34.98 -8.14 -17.89
N LYS A 41 36.30 -8.11 -18.10
CA LYS A 41 37.17 -9.27 -17.88
C LYS A 41 37.03 -9.80 -16.44
N ARG A 42 37.10 -8.93 -15.43
CA ARG A 42 36.96 -9.34 -14.03
C ARG A 42 35.60 -9.93 -13.70
N ARG A 43 34.50 -9.35 -14.20
CA ARG A 43 33.16 -9.92 -14.00
C ARG A 43 33.04 -11.30 -14.64
N HIS A 44 33.63 -11.50 -15.81
CA HIS A 44 33.65 -12.80 -16.48
C HIS A 44 34.45 -13.84 -15.65
N GLU A 45 35.67 -13.50 -15.22
CA GLU A 45 36.48 -14.38 -14.34
C GLU A 45 35.75 -14.74 -13.04
N THR A 46 35.06 -13.77 -12.41
CA THR A 46 34.22 -14.04 -11.23
C THR A 46 33.08 -15.01 -11.53
N MET A 47 32.39 -14.84 -12.66
CA MET A 47 31.32 -15.76 -13.07
C MET A 47 31.84 -17.16 -13.36
N VAL A 48 33.00 -17.30 -14.03
CA VAL A 48 33.62 -18.61 -14.30
C VAL A 48 33.97 -19.32 -12.99
N ALA A 49 34.62 -18.63 -12.06
CA ALA A 49 34.97 -19.20 -10.76
C ALA A 49 33.71 -19.63 -9.98
N ALA A 50 32.68 -18.80 -9.95
CA ALA A 50 31.41 -19.13 -9.30
C ALA A 50 30.70 -20.33 -9.96
N SER A 51 30.76 -20.43 -11.29
CA SER A 51 30.21 -21.58 -12.03
C SER A 51 30.91 -22.89 -11.66
N VAL A 52 32.24 -22.89 -11.50
CA VAL A 52 32.99 -24.08 -11.07
C VAL A 52 32.58 -24.51 -9.65
N ILE A 53 32.38 -23.56 -8.74
CA ILE A 53 32.04 -23.84 -7.34
C ILE A 53 30.58 -24.29 -7.19
N HIS A 54 29.64 -23.63 -7.86
CA HIS A 54 28.20 -23.82 -7.65
C HIS A 54 27.50 -24.64 -8.73
N GLY A 55 28.23 -25.18 -9.72
CA GLY A 55 27.68 -26.03 -10.78
C GLY A 55 26.93 -25.26 -11.88
N GLY A 56 27.38 -24.04 -12.20
CA GLY A 56 26.84 -23.24 -13.29
C GLY A 56 27.51 -23.53 -14.65
N SER A 57 26.85 -23.16 -15.74
CA SER A 57 27.43 -23.17 -17.09
C SER A 57 26.99 -21.93 -17.88
N GLU A 58 27.53 -21.71 -19.08
CA GLU A 58 27.11 -20.58 -19.93
C GLU A 58 25.61 -20.64 -20.28
N ASN A 59 25.09 -21.84 -20.55
CA ASN A 59 23.67 -22.04 -20.87
C ASN A 59 22.77 -22.09 -19.62
N TYR A 60 23.37 -22.30 -18.44
CA TYR A 60 22.65 -22.37 -17.18
C TYR A 60 23.43 -21.64 -16.06
N PRO A 61 23.49 -20.30 -16.09
CA PRO A 61 24.30 -19.52 -15.15
C PRO A 61 23.65 -19.37 -13.76
N LYS A 62 22.41 -19.84 -13.58
CA LYS A 62 21.61 -19.60 -12.38
C LYS A 62 22.29 -20.10 -11.09
N PRO A 63 22.85 -21.32 -11.01
CA PRO A 63 23.51 -21.78 -9.78
C PRO A 63 24.70 -20.90 -9.37
N ALA A 64 25.47 -20.41 -10.36
CA ALA A 64 26.57 -19.47 -10.11
C ALA A 64 26.06 -18.12 -9.56
N LEU A 65 24.99 -17.58 -10.13
CA LEU A 65 24.37 -16.34 -9.67
C LEU A 65 23.78 -16.48 -8.26
N ASP A 66 23.10 -17.58 -7.98
CA ASP A 66 22.51 -17.87 -6.67
C ASP A 66 23.61 -18.02 -5.61
N GLY A 67 24.71 -18.70 -5.92
CA GLY A 67 25.86 -18.84 -5.01
C GLY A 67 26.62 -17.53 -4.75
N ILE A 68 26.79 -16.68 -5.77
CA ILE A 68 27.34 -15.32 -5.60
C ILE A 68 26.43 -14.50 -4.68
N PHE A 69 25.12 -14.54 -4.90
CA PHE A 69 24.16 -13.78 -4.10
C PHE A 69 24.08 -14.30 -2.66
N ASP A 70 24.07 -15.62 -2.44
CA ASP A 70 24.07 -16.22 -1.11
C ASP A 70 25.33 -15.83 -0.31
N THR A 71 26.49 -15.91 -0.96
CA THR A 71 27.77 -15.47 -0.38
C THR A 71 27.71 -13.98 0.00
N LEU A 72 27.19 -13.13 -0.89
CA LEU A 72 27.02 -11.71 -0.63
C LEU A 72 26.07 -11.49 0.55
N ASN A 73 24.91 -12.15 0.58
CA ASN A 73 23.91 -12.04 1.63
C ASN A 73 24.46 -12.46 2.99
N LYS A 74 25.31 -13.49 3.05
CA LYS A 74 25.91 -13.97 4.30
C LYS A 74 27.07 -13.11 4.81
N ARG A 75 27.86 -12.51 3.90
CA ARG A 75 29.10 -11.79 4.24
C ARG A 75 28.96 -10.27 4.26
N CYS A 76 27.96 -9.72 3.58
CA CYS A 76 27.71 -8.28 3.51
C CYS A 76 26.80 -7.82 4.65
N LYS A 77 27.08 -6.66 5.23
CA LYS A 77 26.14 -6.01 6.16
C LYS A 77 24.89 -5.55 5.39
N LEU A 78 23.72 -5.62 6.03
CA LEU A 78 22.46 -5.24 5.42
C LEU A 78 22.48 -3.80 4.88
N ASP A 79 23.03 -2.85 5.64
CA ASP A 79 23.15 -1.45 5.22
C ASP A 79 24.00 -1.30 3.96
N SER A 80 25.10 -2.04 3.85
CA SER A 80 25.95 -2.04 2.66
C SER A 80 25.21 -2.63 1.45
N MET A 81 24.44 -3.70 1.66
CA MET A 81 23.59 -4.29 0.62
C MET A 81 22.50 -3.32 0.14
N GLN A 82 21.85 -2.61 1.06
CA GLN A 82 20.91 -1.54 0.75
C GLN A 82 21.58 -0.45 -0.09
N GLN A 83 22.78 0.01 0.29
CA GLN A 83 23.51 1.02 -0.48
C GLN A 83 23.85 0.53 -1.89
N TYR A 84 24.21 -0.75 -2.08
CA TYR A 84 24.42 -1.28 -3.43
C TYR A 84 23.16 -1.21 -4.29
N VAL A 85 21.99 -1.55 -3.73
CA VAL A 85 20.71 -1.42 -4.43
C VAL A 85 20.44 0.04 -4.77
N LEU A 86 20.45 0.92 -3.77
CA LEU A 86 20.11 2.35 -3.90
C LEU A 86 21.08 3.12 -4.82
N SER A 87 22.35 2.71 -4.89
CA SER A 87 23.33 3.34 -5.76
C SER A 87 23.13 3.06 -7.26
N ASN A 88 22.30 2.07 -7.61
CA ASN A 88 21.99 1.71 -9.00
C ASN A 88 20.53 2.07 -9.31
N GLU A 89 20.32 3.13 -10.08
CA GLU A 89 18.99 3.67 -10.42
C GLU A 89 18.07 2.62 -11.06
N THR A 90 18.61 1.83 -12.01
CA THR A 90 17.80 0.83 -12.72
C THR A 90 17.37 -0.33 -11.82
N LEU A 91 18.26 -0.75 -10.92
CA LEU A 91 17.97 -1.78 -9.92
C LEU A 91 16.99 -1.24 -8.87
N THR A 92 17.22 -0.03 -8.37
CA THR A 92 16.32 0.66 -7.42
C THR A 92 14.91 0.75 -7.97
N ASP A 93 14.76 1.30 -9.18
CA ASP A 93 13.47 1.42 -9.85
C ASP A 93 12.76 0.07 -9.98
N LYS A 94 13.51 -1.00 -10.31
CA LYS A 94 12.93 -2.32 -10.50
C LYS A 94 12.51 -2.95 -9.17
N VAL A 95 13.35 -2.90 -8.14
CA VAL A 95 13.05 -3.47 -6.82
C VAL A 95 11.90 -2.72 -6.17
N VAL A 96 12.01 -1.39 -6.09
CA VAL A 96 11.03 -0.54 -5.43
C VAL A 96 9.68 -0.63 -6.13
N SER A 97 9.62 -0.51 -7.45
CA SER A 97 8.33 -0.57 -8.16
C SER A 97 7.67 -1.94 -8.10
N THR A 98 8.43 -3.03 -8.01
CA THR A 98 7.89 -4.39 -7.88
C THR A 98 7.23 -4.59 -6.52
N VAL A 99 7.95 -4.26 -5.43
CA VAL A 99 7.42 -4.36 -4.06
C VAL A 99 6.22 -3.43 -3.89
N TYR A 100 6.35 -2.18 -4.35
CA TYR A 100 5.30 -1.18 -4.22
C TYR A 100 4.02 -1.59 -4.96
N LYS A 101 4.10 -2.08 -6.20
CA LYS A 101 2.91 -2.53 -6.96
C LYS A 101 2.15 -3.64 -6.25
N LYS A 102 2.86 -4.60 -5.66
CA LYS A 102 2.26 -5.68 -4.85
C LYS A 102 1.50 -5.09 -3.67
N ASN A 103 2.12 -4.18 -2.94
CA ASN A 103 1.52 -3.53 -1.79
C ASN A 103 0.32 -2.66 -2.17
N VAL A 104 0.36 -1.92 -3.27
CA VAL A 104 -0.78 -1.13 -3.77
C VAL A 104 -1.95 -2.03 -4.15
N SER A 105 -1.70 -3.12 -4.88
CA SER A 105 -2.78 -4.03 -5.28
C SER A 105 -3.46 -4.69 -4.07
N SER A 106 -2.69 -5.03 -3.04
CA SER A 106 -3.22 -5.53 -1.77
C SER A 106 -3.99 -4.43 -1.02
N PHE A 107 -3.41 -3.23 -0.93
CA PHE A 107 -4.01 -2.10 -0.23
C PHE A 107 -5.34 -1.66 -0.86
N GLU A 108 -5.44 -1.59 -2.18
CA GLU A 108 -6.67 -1.17 -2.88
C GLU A 108 -7.88 -2.08 -2.56
N LYS A 109 -7.63 -3.35 -2.19
CA LYS A 109 -8.62 -4.34 -1.79
C LYS A 109 -8.80 -4.48 -0.28
N SER A 110 -8.02 -3.74 0.51
CA SER A 110 -8.02 -3.85 1.97
C SER A 110 -9.20 -3.15 2.62
N SER A 111 -9.59 -3.61 3.82
CA SER A 111 -10.60 -2.95 4.66
C SER A 111 -10.22 -1.49 4.99
N THR A 112 -8.92 -1.19 5.08
CA THR A 112 -8.42 0.18 5.25
C THR A 112 -8.81 1.08 4.07
N ASN A 113 -8.69 0.60 2.83
CA ASN A 113 -9.09 1.39 1.66
C ASN A 113 -10.61 1.48 1.50
N VAL A 114 -11.36 0.46 1.95
CA VAL A 114 -12.83 0.53 2.08
C VAL A 114 -13.20 1.67 3.02
N LYS A 115 -12.67 1.70 4.24
CA LYS A 115 -12.90 2.77 5.22
C LYS A 115 -12.52 4.15 4.67
N ARG A 116 -11.36 4.26 4.00
CA ARG A 116 -10.92 5.50 3.34
C ARG A 116 -11.91 5.98 2.28
N SER A 117 -12.45 5.05 1.49
CA SER A 117 -13.40 5.36 0.42
C SER A 117 -14.75 5.81 0.98
N ILE A 118 -15.25 5.12 2.01
CA ILE A 118 -16.48 5.51 2.74
C ILE A 118 -16.30 6.88 3.39
N ALA A 119 -15.21 7.11 4.12
CA ALA A 119 -14.93 8.41 4.74
C ALA A 119 -14.88 9.55 3.70
N THR A 120 -14.28 9.30 2.54
CA THR A 120 -14.27 10.27 1.44
C THR A 120 -15.68 10.51 0.88
N PHE A 121 -16.51 9.47 0.80
CA PHE A 121 -17.88 9.59 0.29
C PHE A 121 -18.80 10.43 1.19
N TYR A 122 -18.62 10.33 2.51
CA TYR A 122 -19.36 11.09 3.51
C TYR A 122 -18.67 12.41 3.91
N SER A 123 -17.54 12.78 3.31
CA SER A 123 -16.83 13.99 3.70
C SER A 123 -17.61 15.23 3.28
N SER A 124 -17.92 16.10 4.24
CA SER A 124 -18.72 17.33 4.04
C SER A 124 -20.12 17.04 3.48
N GLY A 125 -20.74 15.96 3.98
CA GLY A 125 -22.02 15.46 3.50
C GLY A 125 -21.87 14.31 2.50
N ILE A 126 -23.00 13.72 2.12
CA ILE A 126 -23.02 12.58 1.18
C ILE A 126 -22.71 13.08 -0.23
N MET A 127 -21.65 12.58 -0.85
CA MET A 127 -21.32 12.92 -2.23
C MET A 127 -22.22 12.20 -3.23
N GLY A 128 -22.72 12.91 -4.24
CA GLY A 128 -23.32 12.26 -5.41
C GLY A 128 -22.29 11.49 -6.25
N LYS A 129 -22.75 10.53 -7.05
CA LYS A 129 -21.91 9.68 -7.94
C LYS A 129 -20.88 10.46 -8.76
N ARG A 130 -21.30 11.52 -9.45
CA ARG A 130 -20.42 12.36 -10.29
C ARG A 130 -19.34 13.05 -9.47
N LYS A 131 -19.71 13.61 -8.31
CA LYS A 131 -18.78 14.29 -7.39
C LYS A 131 -17.75 13.32 -6.84
N TYR A 132 -18.18 12.15 -6.36
CA TYR A 132 -17.27 11.12 -5.86
C TYR A 132 -16.29 10.64 -6.95
N GLN A 133 -16.78 10.38 -8.16
CA GLN A 133 -15.92 9.98 -9.29
C GLN A 133 -14.90 11.07 -9.65
N ALA A 134 -15.29 12.35 -9.62
CA ALA A 134 -14.40 13.47 -9.84
C ALA A 134 -13.30 13.55 -8.76
N VAL A 135 -13.67 13.41 -7.49
CA VAL A 135 -12.71 13.37 -6.35
C VAL A 135 -11.74 12.20 -6.51
N ARG A 136 -12.24 10.99 -6.76
CA ARG A 136 -11.40 9.81 -6.99
C ARG A 136 -10.40 10.01 -8.13
N LEU A 137 -10.84 10.60 -9.23
CA LEU A 137 -9.96 10.92 -10.36
C LEU A 137 -8.93 11.98 -9.97
N ALA A 138 -9.33 13.06 -9.31
CA ALA A 138 -8.42 14.12 -8.90
C ALA A 138 -7.32 13.63 -7.94
N LEU A 139 -7.66 12.71 -7.02
CA LEU A 139 -6.72 12.18 -6.04
C LEU A 139 -5.71 11.18 -6.62
N SER A 140 -5.99 10.56 -7.77
CA SER A 140 -5.18 9.44 -8.28
C SER A 140 -4.73 9.61 -9.72
N MET A 141 -5.22 10.62 -10.44
CA MET A 141 -4.94 10.83 -11.86
C MET A 141 -4.65 12.29 -12.20
N LYS A 142 -3.73 12.51 -13.13
CA LYS A 142 -3.35 13.82 -13.70
C LYS A 142 -3.53 13.84 -15.21
N LYS A 143 -3.66 15.03 -15.79
CA LYS A 143 -3.62 15.20 -17.25
C LYS A 143 -2.27 14.66 -17.77
N SER A 144 -2.31 13.97 -18.90
CA SER A 144 -1.11 13.47 -19.58
C SER A 144 -0.55 14.59 -20.45
N ASN A 145 0.77 14.82 -20.39
CA ASN A 145 1.45 15.80 -21.24
C ASN A 145 1.71 15.26 -22.67
N ARG A 146 1.41 13.98 -22.94
CA ARG A 146 1.58 13.38 -24.27
C ARG A 146 0.34 13.67 -25.12
N LYS A 147 0.55 14.20 -26.32
CA LYS A 147 -0.49 14.36 -27.36
C LYS A 147 -1.23 13.02 -27.52
N ASN A 148 -2.56 13.05 -27.47
CA ASN A 148 -3.48 11.91 -27.63
C ASN A 148 -3.53 10.85 -26.51
N LYS A 149 -2.94 11.08 -25.33
CA LYS A 149 -3.14 10.17 -24.17
C LYS A 149 -4.14 10.72 -23.17
N ASN A 150 -5.09 9.86 -22.80
CA ASN A 150 -5.94 10.03 -21.62
C ASN A 150 -5.10 10.22 -20.35
N ARG A 151 -5.77 10.67 -19.29
CA ARG A 151 -5.21 10.89 -17.94
C ARG A 151 -4.26 9.77 -17.51
N SER A 152 -3.17 10.14 -16.86
CA SER A 152 -2.17 9.21 -16.29
C SER A 152 -2.29 9.16 -14.78
N SER A 153 -1.85 8.08 -14.14
CA SER A 153 -1.83 8.01 -12.67
C SER A 153 -0.88 9.06 -12.08
N VAL A 154 -1.28 9.66 -10.97
CA VAL A 154 -0.35 10.39 -10.10
C VAL A 154 0.53 9.34 -9.42
N CYS A 155 1.84 9.54 -9.45
CA CYS A 155 2.80 8.61 -8.87
C CYS A 155 3.67 9.36 -7.85
N ILE A 156 3.95 8.71 -6.72
CA ILE A 156 4.84 9.23 -5.68
C ILE A 156 6.29 9.22 -6.20
N MET A 157 6.62 8.19 -6.96
CA MET A 157 7.89 8.02 -7.67
C MET A 157 7.64 7.25 -8.98
N PRO A 158 8.60 7.17 -9.92
CA PRO A 158 8.40 6.43 -11.17
C PRO A 158 7.83 5.02 -10.93
N LYS A 159 6.78 4.66 -11.70
CA LYS A 159 6.09 3.36 -11.63
C LYS A 159 5.42 3.03 -10.27
N CYS A 160 5.29 3.99 -9.36
CA CYS A 160 4.65 3.83 -8.06
C CYS A 160 3.40 4.72 -7.93
N PRO A 161 2.24 4.28 -8.46
CA PRO A 161 1.01 5.08 -8.48
C PRO A 161 0.39 5.23 -7.08
N ILE A 162 -0.30 6.33 -6.84
CA ILE A 162 -1.12 6.49 -5.63
C ILE A 162 -2.27 5.47 -5.65
N PRO A 163 -2.50 4.70 -4.57
CA PRO A 163 -3.63 3.78 -4.48
C PRO A 163 -4.96 4.48 -4.66
N LYS A 164 -5.81 3.93 -5.52
CA LYS A 164 -7.12 4.48 -5.86
C LYS A 164 -8.15 4.14 -4.78
N LEU A 165 -9.06 5.08 -4.56
CA LEU A 165 -10.31 4.78 -3.85
C LEU A 165 -11.12 3.74 -4.64
N LEU A 166 -12.06 3.09 -3.96
CA LEU A 166 -13.02 2.20 -4.59
C LEU A 166 -13.76 2.91 -5.73
N THR A 167 -14.11 2.16 -6.78
CA THR A 167 -15.08 2.65 -7.76
C THR A 167 -16.41 2.92 -7.07
N TYR A 168 -17.24 3.80 -7.62
CA TYR A 168 -18.54 4.12 -7.01
C TYR A 168 -19.40 2.86 -6.80
N ASN A 169 -19.43 1.96 -7.79
CA ASN A 169 -20.22 0.73 -7.69
C ASN A 169 -19.71 -0.18 -6.56
N ASN A 170 -18.39 -0.35 -6.44
CA ASN A 170 -17.81 -1.17 -5.37
C ASN A 170 -18.01 -0.50 -4.00
N LEU A 171 -17.92 0.82 -3.93
CA LEU A 171 -18.20 1.58 -2.72
C LEU A 171 -19.65 1.38 -2.27
N VAL A 172 -20.63 1.56 -3.17
CA VAL A 172 -22.05 1.35 -2.86
C VAL A 172 -22.32 -0.09 -2.45
N HIS A 173 -21.68 -1.06 -3.12
CA HIS A 173 -21.77 -2.47 -2.71
C HIS A 173 -21.27 -2.68 -1.27
N GLU A 174 -20.14 -2.09 -0.88
CA GLU A 174 -19.65 -2.15 0.51
C GLU A 174 -20.56 -1.41 1.50
N ILE A 175 -21.13 -0.26 1.11
CA ILE A 175 -22.09 0.48 1.95
C ILE A 175 -23.36 -0.35 2.18
N ASN A 176 -23.88 -1.01 1.14
CA ASN A 176 -25.10 -1.81 1.22
C ASN A 176 -24.94 -3.08 2.07
N LYS A 177 -23.70 -3.53 2.31
CA LYS A 177 -23.42 -4.62 3.27
C LYS A 177 -23.56 -4.18 4.72
N ILE A 178 -23.57 -2.87 4.98
CA ILE A 178 -23.71 -2.35 6.34
C ILE A 178 -25.16 -2.54 6.77
N GLU A 179 -25.35 -3.33 7.81
CA GLU A 179 -26.67 -3.58 8.37
C GLU A 179 -27.20 -2.33 9.10
N ILE A 180 -28.09 -1.59 8.44
CA ILE A 180 -28.64 -0.33 8.95
C ILE A 180 -30.02 -0.46 9.62
N GLY A 181 -30.48 -1.70 9.83
CA GLY A 181 -31.81 -2.04 10.33
C GLY A 181 -32.85 -2.10 9.22
N ASN A 182 -34.11 -2.33 9.59
CA ASN A 182 -35.22 -2.38 8.65
C ASN A 182 -35.54 -0.97 8.14
N VAL A 183 -35.67 -0.87 6.82
CA VAL A 183 -36.05 0.36 6.12
C VAL A 183 -37.40 0.09 5.46
N PHE A 184 -38.37 0.95 5.74
CA PHE A 184 -39.73 0.83 5.24
C PHE A 184 -39.96 1.92 4.18
N SER A 185 -40.59 1.55 3.06
CA SER A 185 -41.10 2.53 2.09
C SER A 185 -42.26 3.29 2.73
N VAL A 186 -42.29 4.61 2.56
CA VAL A 186 -43.40 5.44 3.06
C VAL A 186 -44.68 5.08 2.29
N GLU A 187 -44.55 4.91 0.98
CA GLU A 187 -45.62 4.61 0.05
C GLU A 187 -46.28 3.25 0.34
N GLU A 188 -45.47 2.22 0.62
CA GLU A 188 -45.98 0.88 0.95
C GLU A 188 -46.57 0.79 2.35
N TYR A 189 -46.09 1.61 3.29
CA TYR A 189 -46.51 1.53 4.69
C TYR A 189 -47.74 2.39 4.99
N PHE A 190 -47.94 3.48 4.24
CA PHE A 190 -49.05 4.43 4.38
C PHE A 190 -49.91 4.44 3.11
N GLN A 191 -50.46 3.27 2.75
CA GLN A 191 -51.21 3.07 1.50
C GLN A 191 -52.54 3.84 1.44
N ASP A 192 -53.10 4.20 2.60
CA ASP A 192 -54.36 4.92 2.71
C ASP A 192 -54.21 6.46 2.59
N ALA A 193 -53.01 6.94 2.27
CA ALA A 193 -52.75 8.36 2.07
C ALA A 193 -53.38 8.85 0.76
N THR A 194 -54.05 9.99 0.79
CA THR A 194 -54.62 10.67 -0.38
C THR A 194 -53.53 10.97 -1.42
N GLU A 195 -53.88 11.03 -2.72
CA GLU A 195 -52.89 11.23 -3.81
C GLU A 195 -52.01 12.48 -3.61
N ASP A 196 -52.54 13.51 -2.95
CA ASP A 196 -51.82 14.75 -2.60
C ASP A 196 -50.80 14.58 -1.45
N ASP A 197 -50.87 13.48 -0.68
CA ASP A 197 -50.00 13.15 0.46
C ASP A 197 -48.93 12.10 0.13
N LEU A 198 -48.81 11.69 -1.14
CA LEU A 198 -47.84 10.69 -1.60
C LEU A 198 -46.40 11.24 -1.55
N VAL A 199 -45.80 11.20 -0.36
CA VAL A 199 -44.39 11.52 -0.16
C VAL A 199 -43.55 10.30 -0.51
N ARG A 200 -42.69 10.45 -1.52
CA ARG A 200 -41.72 9.40 -1.83
C ARG A 200 -40.59 9.38 -0.83
N GLY A 201 -40.30 8.21 -0.28
CA GLY A 201 -39.23 8.12 0.71
C GLY A 201 -39.13 6.79 1.44
N CYS A 202 -38.19 6.75 2.36
CA CYS A 202 -38.00 5.61 3.23
C CYS A 202 -37.77 6.09 4.64
N PHE A 203 -38.28 5.34 5.62
CA PHE A 203 -38.09 5.63 7.03
C PHE A 203 -37.62 4.39 7.79
N ARG A 204 -37.17 4.61 9.02
CA ARG A 204 -36.82 3.55 9.97
C ARG A 204 -37.63 3.74 11.23
N LYS A 205 -38.10 2.64 11.81
CA LYS A 205 -38.76 2.69 13.12
C LYS A 205 -37.75 3.07 14.18
N LEU A 206 -38.04 4.12 14.94
CA LEU A 206 -37.15 4.59 16.01
C LEU A 206 -36.95 3.53 17.09
N GLU A 207 -38.00 2.77 17.42
CA GLU A 207 -37.96 1.68 18.40
C GLU A 207 -36.90 0.62 18.04
N GLU A 208 -36.73 0.31 16.75
CA GLU A 208 -35.71 -0.65 16.27
C GLU A 208 -34.33 -0.01 16.13
N PHE A 209 -34.28 1.27 15.75
CA PHE A 209 -33.03 1.96 15.44
C PHE A 209 -32.30 2.51 16.66
N LEU A 210 -33.03 3.05 17.64
CA LEU A 210 -32.47 3.68 18.83
C LEU A 210 -31.59 2.73 19.67
N PRO A 211 -31.97 1.46 19.93
CA PRO A 211 -31.10 0.53 20.64
C PRO A 211 -29.78 0.26 19.92
N ARG A 212 -29.76 0.21 18.58
CA ARG A 212 -28.54 0.05 17.78
C ARG A 212 -27.63 1.26 17.93
N LEU A 213 -28.21 2.46 17.87
CA LEU A 213 -27.50 3.72 18.05
C LEU A 213 -26.92 3.83 19.47
N ALA A 214 -27.72 3.50 20.48
CA ALA A 214 -27.32 3.42 21.88
C ALA A 214 -26.08 2.53 22.05
N GLN A 215 -26.16 1.32 21.52
CA GLN A 215 -25.08 0.35 21.57
C GLN A 215 -23.80 0.89 20.90
N PHE A 216 -23.88 1.60 19.78
CA PHE A 216 -22.72 2.19 19.11
C PHE A 216 -21.99 3.27 19.94
N TYR A 217 -22.74 4.09 20.68
CA TYR A 217 -22.17 5.11 21.55
C TYR A 217 -21.63 4.52 22.85
N LEU A 218 -22.35 3.55 23.44
CA LEU A 218 -21.97 2.90 24.70
C LEU A 218 -20.82 1.89 24.54
N ARG A 219 -20.63 1.27 23.36
CA ARG A 219 -19.61 0.23 23.13
C ARG A 219 -18.16 0.73 23.03
N LYS A 220 -17.90 2.04 23.11
CA LYS A 220 -16.54 2.56 22.90
C LYS A 220 -16.03 3.31 24.13
N ASP A 221 -14.81 2.99 24.55
CA ASP A 221 -13.86 3.91 25.20
C ASP A 221 -13.52 5.06 24.25
N ARG A 222 -14.51 5.88 23.88
CA ARG A 222 -14.22 7.14 23.19
C ARG A 222 -13.57 8.05 24.21
N LYS A 223 -12.44 8.63 23.83
CA LYS A 223 -11.74 9.68 24.59
C LYS A 223 -12.63 10.89 24.91
N GLU A 224 -13.74 11.03 24.19
CA GLU A 224 -14.79 12.01 24.46
C GLU A 224 -15.80 11.38 25.42
N SER A 225 -15.78 11.83 26.68
CA SER A 225 -16.76 11.44 27.68
C SER A 225 -18.16 11.85 27.20
N LEU A 226 -19.05 10.86 27.02
CA LEU A 226 -20.47 11.12 26.78
C LEU A 226 -21.02 11.98 27.94
N LYS A 227 -21.78 13.02 27.61
CA LYS A 227 -22.43 13.87 28.60
C LYS A 227 -23.82 13.31 28.91
N TRP A 228 -24.11 13.10 30.18
CA TRP A 228 -25.39 12.55 30.65
C TRP A 228 -26.40 13.62 31.08
N PHE A 229 -26.05 14.91 30.97
CA PHE A 229 -26.94 16.05 31.25
C PHE A 229 -27.66 16.00 32.62
N GLY A 230 -27.00 15.45 33.64
CA GLY A 230 -27.57 15.29 34.99
C GLY A 230 -28.44 14.05 35.18
N TYR A 231 -28.58 13.21 34.16
CA TYR A 231 -29.25 11.92 34.24
C TYR A 231 -28.26 10.78 34.56
N PRO A 232 -28.77 9.60 34.97
CA PRO A 232 -27.94 8.42 35.14
C PRO A 232 -27.11 8.06 33.90
N GLN A 233 -25.93 7.50 34.12
CA GLN A 233 -25.10 6.97 33.04
C GLN A 233 -25.88 5.91 32.24
N GLY A 234 -25.84 6.02 30.91
CA GLY A 234 -26.60 5.15 30.01
C GLY A 234 -27.96 5.70 29.58
N THR A 235 -28.42 6.84 30.15
CA THR A 235 -29.64 7.51 29.68
C THR A 235 -29.39 8.21 28.35
N LEU A 236 -30.22 7.90 27.34
CA LEU A 236 -30.24 8.56 26.04
C LEU A 236 -31.48 9.44 25.91
N LEU A 237 -31.27 10.72 25.64
CA LEU A 237 -32.33 11.67 25.35
C LEU A 237 -32.52 11.75 23.83
N VAL A 238 -33.74 11.52 23.36
CA VAL A 238 -34.08 11.59 21.92
C VAL A 238 -34.95 12.82 21.69
N ALA A 239 -34.49 13.71 20.82
CA ALA A 239 -35.27 14.85 20.35
C ALA A 239 -35.87 14.53 18.99
N LEU A 240 -37.15 14.85 18.80
CA LEU A 240 -37.87 14.69 17.54
C LEU A 240 -38.11 16.06 16.92
N GLY A 241 -37.63 16.27 15.69
CA GLY A 241 -37.76 17.55 14.98
C GLY A 241 -37.13 17.49 13.59
N GLY A 242 -37.46 18.48 12.75
CA GLY A 242 -36.90 18.62 11.39
C GLY A 242 -35.46 19.15 11.39
N ASP A 243 -34.76 18.94 10.27
CA ASP A 243 -33.40 19.44 10.08
C ASP A 243 -33.36 20.98 10.16
N GLY A 244 -32.44 21.51 10.97
CA GLY A 244 -32.33 22.96 11.22
C GLY A 244 -33.43 23.58 12.10
N CYS A 245 -34.31 22.80 12.74
CA CYS A 245 -35.31 23.34 13.66
C CYS A 245 -34.60 24.06 14.83
N PRO A 246 -34.68 25.40 14.92
CA PRO A 246 -34.09 26.11 16.05
C PRO A 246 -34.82 25.67 17.31
N PHE A 247 -34.06 25.32 18.35
CA PHE A 247 -34.61 24.99 19.67
C PHE A 247 -35.54 26.13 20.10
N GLY A 248 -36.85 25.95 19.94
CA GLY A 248 -37.85 26.81 20.54
C GLY A 248 -37.59 26.85 22.04
N LYS A 249 -37.85 27.99 22.69
CA LYS A 249 -37.59 28.26 24.12
C LYS A 249 -38.32 27.33 25.12
N MET A 250 -38.83 26.19 24.68
CA MET A 250 -39.30 25.10 25.53
C MET A 250 -38.12 24.22 25.93
N LYS A 251 -38.10 23.74 27.17
CA LYS A 251 -37.04 22.92 27.74
C LYS A 251 -36.97 21.52 27.09
N VAL A 252 -36.53 21.44 25.84
CA VAL A 252 -36.06 20.20 25.22
C VAL A 252 -34.73 20.55 24.56
N ARG A 253 -33.64 20.17 25.24
CA ARG A 253 -32.26 20.59 24.94
C ARG A 253 -31.42 19.36 24.59
N ALA A 254 -30.61 19.49 23.53
CA ALA A 254 -29.89 18.41 22.85
C ALA A 254 -28.50 18.08 23.44
N LEU A 255 -27.96 16.90 23.09
CA LEU A 255 -26.83 16.74 22.13
C LEU A 255 -26.45 15.25 21.92
N PHE A 256 -26.16 14.88 20.65
CA PHE A 256 -25.28 13.75 20.30
C PHE A 256 -23.82 14.18 20.48
#